data_AF-A0A022Y7A1-F1
#
_entry.id   AF-A0A022Y7A1-F1
#
_cell.length_a   1.000
_cell.length_b   1.000
_cell.length_c   1.000
_cell.angle_alpha   90.00
_cell.angle_beta   90.00
_cell.angle_gamma   90.00
#
_symmetry.space_group_name_H-M   'P 1'
#
loop_
_entity.id
_entity.type
_entity.pdbx_description
1 polymer ?
#
loop_
_entity_poly.entity_id
_entity_poly.type
_entity_poly.pdbx_seq_one_letter_code
_entity_poly.pdbx_strand_id
1 'polypeptide(L)'
;MLDFMDYIQLAFSDASGWNRDNSYSTLTDTAKALLDFSTPERLRVHLSSLSTPQFATAYTLGTVGLIDGSVSYLVSTIPLDKTTSRSALIPLRSLVPGYRQIYPPAVPLDPGLEWTFRDSNNIGDAGESERKRKATLLHATLHLPPPTTLTALFLHRPSPTTKLSVALYSTQATNTSKSAPPQASLLTQLFHDTGKYSTEFLFSTDNALFGFRGLWNFGPDPREQPSDHSDTKNNDQQKKPSCLQSVALLSAGGEAYYSPTSSVIGLSTGVRFTTLPGAYDLRSGPGSLPAVGGTSGSQIPSPISTFPYTLTLTLTPLTGSLSTTYSLLASPNLALSSRFGFNVYSWESEMVAGCELWRNKKKINLHHYNPDGSIDDLAWAKRKLGLLPPLEPTDQSSSSSPSVSSLSSESVIKLRVDQSLKVRLLWEGRIKDLLVSAGVALGPTTPHSPSISCSGGSSSKGYGWTGMGVSVLYSS
;
A
#
# COMPACT_ATOMS: atom_id res chain seq x y z
N MET A 1 -7.07 0.44 7.09
CA MET A 1 -7.39 -0.56 6.06
C MET A 1 -7.88 0.23 4.86
N LEU A 2 -7.44 -0.13 3.66
CA LEU A 2 -7.96 0.47 2.43
C LEU A 2 -9.47 0.20 2.32
N ASP A 3 -10.22 1.18 1.80
CA ASP A 3 -11.61 0.93 1.44
C ASP A 3 -11.66 0.00 0.22
N PHE A 4 -12.80 -0.66 0.03
CA PHE A 4 -12.97 -1.60 -1.08
C PHE A 4 -12.77 -0.91 -2.44
N MET A 5 -13.26 0.32 -2.59
CA MET A 5 -13.10 1.08 -3.83
C MET A 5 -11.64 1.44 -4.11
N ASP A 6 -10.87 1.80 -3.08
CA ASP A 6 -9.43 2.05 -3.21
C ASP A 6 -8.68 0.76 -3.57
N TYR A 7 -9.05 -0.38 -2.96
CA TYR A 7 -8.49 -1.68 -3.31
C TYR A 7 -8.71 -2.03 -4.79
N ILE A 8 -9.91 -1.81 -5.31
CA ILE A 8 -10.22 -2.04 -6.72
C ILE A 8 -9.46 -1.07 -7.64
N GLN A 9 -9.28 0.20 -7.26
CA GLN A 9 -8.44 1.15 -8.01
C GLN A 9 -6.97 0.73 -8.06
N LEU A 10 -6.45 0.17 -6.96
CA LEU A 10 -5.10 -0.40 -6.92
C LEU A 10 -5.00 -1.63 -7.81
N ALA A 11 -5.95 -2.55 -7.71
CA ALA A 11 -6.02 -3.73 -8.56
C ALA A 11 -6.11 -3.36 -10.05
N PHE A 12 -6.86 -2.31 -10.40
CA PHE A 12 -6.89 -1.77 -11.75
C PHE A 12 -5.53 -1.20 -12.19
N SER A 13 -4.83 -0.49 -11.31
CA SER A 13 -3.49 0.03 -11.60
C SER A 13 -2.50 -1.11 -11.86
N ASP A 14 -2.54 -2.15 -11.03
CA ASP A 14 -1.72 -3.35 -11.16
C ASP A 14 -2.07 -4.13 -12.43
N ALA A 15 -3.37 -4.32 -12.72
CA ALA A 15 -3.84 -4.99 -13.93
C ALA A 15 -3.51 -4.21 -15.20
N SER A 16 -3.44 -2.87 -15.12
CA SER A 16 -2.95 -2.05 -16.23
C SER A 16 -1.43 -2.19 -16.41
N GLY A 17 -0.68 -2.66 -15.41
CA GLY A 17 0.78 -2.68 -15.42
C GLY A 17 1.39 -1.29 -15.20
N TRP A 18 0.75 -0.44 -14.38
CA TRP A 18 1.30 0.88 -14.05
C TRP A 18 2.24 0.75 -12.84
N ASN A 19 3.46 1.25 -12.96
CA ASN A 19 4.39 1.26 -11.84
C ASN A 19 4.03 2.38 -10.86
N ARG A 20 3.46 2.03 -9.71
CA ARG A 20 3.08 3.01 -8.68
C ARG A 20 4.28 3.60 -7.94
N ASP A 21 5.33 2.80 -7.73
CA ASP A 21 6.44 3.16 -6.83
C ASP A 21 7.44 4.13 -7.47
N ASN A 22 7.29 4.36 -8.79
CA ASN A 22 8.07 5.30 -9.58
C ASN A 22 7.38 6.67 -9.72
N SER A 23 6.99 7.26 -8.60
CA SER A 23 6.35 8.58 -8.56
C SER A 23 6.90 9.40 -7.41
N TYR A 24 7.11 10.70 -7.63
CA TYR A 24 7.50 11.61 -6.55
C TYR A 24 6.45 11.66 -5.43
N SER A 25 5.16 11.53 -5.75
CA SER A 25 4.09 11.50 -4.75
C SER A 25 4.17 10.30 -3.80
N THR A 26 4.80 9.22 -4.25
CA THR A 26 4.99 7.97 -3.49
C THR A 26 6.34 7.89 -2.78
N LEU A 27 7.14 8.95 -2.81
CA LEU A 27 8.51 8.95 -2.25
C LEU A 27 8.52 8.52 -0.77
N THR A 28 7.53 8.98 0.00
CA THR A 28 7.38 8.72 1.45
C THR A 28 6.24 7.77 1.79
N ASP A 29 5.68 7.03 0.80
CA ASP A 29 4.48 6.20 1.00
C ASP A 29 4.71 5.09 2.04
N THR A 30 5.87 4.42 2.01
CA THR A 30 6.26 3.39 2.99
C THR A 30 6.26 3.93 4.42
N ALA A 31 6.82 5.12 4.61
CA ALA A 31 6.85 5.80 5.90
C ALA A 31 5.44 6.15 6.39
N LYS A 32 4.66 6.75 5.49
CA LYS A 32 3.28 7.18 5.75
C LYS A 32 2.38 5.99 6.10
N ALA A 33 2.54 4.86 5.43
CA ALA A 33 1.78 3.63 5.68
C ALA A 33 2.03 3.04 7.09
N LEU A 34 3.27 3.19 7.60
CA LEU A 34 3.70 2.68 8.90
C LEU A 34 3.42 3.66 10.06
N LEU A 35 3.56 4.97 9.82
CA LEU A 35 3.48 6.00 10.86
C LEU A 35 2.15 6.78 10.87
N ASP A 36 1.58 7.04 9.71
CA ASP A 36 0.42 7.91 9.53
C ASP A 36 -0.83 7.11 9.15
N PHE A 37 -1.11 6.06 9.92
CA PHE A 37 -2.36 5.31 9.81
C PHE A 37 -3.51 6.05 10.51
N SER A 38 -4.70 6.01 9.89
CA SER A 38 -5.93 6.49 10.49
C SER A 38 -6.50 5.44 11.46
N THR A 39 -6.66 5.79 12.72
CA THR A 39 -7.44 4.98 13.67
C THR A 39 -8.92 5.32 13.51
N PRO A 40 -9.81 4.33 13.33
CA PRO A 40 -11.25 4.60 13.39
C PRO A 40 -11.59 5.20 14.75
N GLU A 41 -12.40 6.26 14.76
CA GLU A 41 -12.83 6.94 15.98
C GLU A 41 -14.23 6.51 16.44
N ARG A 42 -14.98 5.80 15.59
CA ARG A 42 -16.38 5.40 15.81
C ARG A 42 -16.69 4.09 15.08
N LEU A 43 -17.95 3.65 15.16
CA LEU A 43 -18.45 2.51 14.40
C LEU A 43 -18.69 2.91 12.93
N ARG A 44 -18.08 2.18 12.00
CA ARG A 44 -18.37 2.26 10.56
C ARG A 44 -18.56 0.87 9.98
N VAL A 45 -19.52 0.73 9.07
CA VAL A 45 -19.80 -0.50 8.35
C VAL A 45 -19.67 -0.23 6.85
N HIS A 46 -18.83 -1.01 6.18
CA HIS A 46 -18.63 -0.97 4.73
C HIS A 46 -19.21 -2.25 4.14
N LEU A 47 -20.21 -2.10 3.27
CA LEU A 47 -20.81 -3.19 2.50
C LEU A 47 -20.46 -2.98 1.04
N SER A 48 -19.77 -3.93 0.43
CA SER A 48 -19.32 -3.80 -0.96
C SER A 48 -19.60 -5.07 -1.74
N SER A 49 -19.71 -4.94 -3.06
CA SER A 49 -19.98 -6.05 -3.95
C SER A 49 -19.38 -5.78 -5.32
N LEU A 50 -18.71 -6.79 -5.89
CA LEU A 50 -18.28 -6.79 -7.29
C LEU A 50 -19.32 -7.55 -8.10
N SER A 51 -20.37 -6.86 -8.58
CA SER A 51 -21.50 -7.51 -9.26
C SER A 51 -21.13 -8.07 -10.64
N THR A 52 -20.18 -7.44 -11.33
CA THR A 52 -19.52 -8.00 -12.52
C THR A 52 -18.01 -7.75 -12.43
N PRO A 53 -17.16 -8.49 -13.16
CA PRO A 53 -15.71 -8.23 -13.19
C PRO A 53 -15.31 -6.80 -13.59
N GLN A 54 -16.24 -6.02 -14.13
CA GLN A 54 -16.05 -4.64 -14.57
C GLN A 54 -16.82 -3.63 -13.71
N PHE A 55 -17.73 -4.06 -12.82
CA PHE A 55 -18.62 -3.18 -12.07
C PHE A 55 -18.63 -3.50 -10.58
N ALA A 56 -18.28 -2.51 -9.77
CA ALA A 56 -18.29 -2.58 -8.31
C ALA A 56 -19.25 -1.57 -7.71
N THR A 57 -19.88 -1.97 -6.60
CA THR A 57 -20.74 -1.12 -5.76
C THR A 57 -20.25 -1.15 -4.31
N ALA A 58 -20.32 -0.01 -3.62
CA ALA A 58 -20.04 0.05 -2.18
C ALA A 58 -21.00 1.00 -1.48
N TYR A 59 -21.36 0.62 -0.26
CA TYR A 59 -22.21 1.33 0.66
C TYR A 59 -21.45 1.50 1.96
N THR A 60 -21.27 2.73 2.41
CA THR A 60 -20.71 3.01 3.73
C THR A 60 -21.81 3.50 4.64
N LEU A 61 -21.81 3.07 5.89
CA LEU A 61 -22.75 3.48 6.93
C LEU A 61 -21.95 3.77 8.22
N GLY A 62 -22.10 4.98 8.76
CA GLY A 62 -21.41 5.46 9.95
C GLY A 62 -22.38 6.09 10.96
N THR A 63 -22.02 6.03 12.23
CA THR A 63 -22.88 6.48 13.34
C THR A 63 -22.65 7.94 13.77
N VAL A 64 -22.28 8.85 12.86
CA VAL A 64 -21.92 10.24 13.22
C VAL A 64 -23.14 11.16 13.24
N GLY A 65 -23.78 11.32 14.40
CA GLY A 65 -24.81 12.34 14.67
C GLY A 65 -26.20 12.04 14.06
N LEU A 66 -26.24 11.77 12.75
CA LEU A 66 -27.33 11.20 11.95
C LEU A 66 -26.68 10.12 11.05
N ILE A 67 -27.42 9.13 10.56
CA ILE A 67 -26.83 8.05 9.74
C ILE A 67 -26.06 8.66 8.56
N ASP A 68 -24.73 8.62 8.65
CA ASP A 68 -23.81 9.12 7.62
C ASP A 68 -23.54 7.94 6.69
N GLY A 69 -23.58 8.16 5.38
CA GLY A 69 -23.37 7.08 4.45
C GLY A 69 -22.99 7.54 3.07
N SER A 70 -22.37 6.64 2.31
CA SER A 70 -22.01 6.92 0.93
C SER A 70 -22.38 5.77 0.03
N VAL A 71 -22.74 6.10 -1.19
CA VAL A 71 -22.99 5.12 -2.26
C VAL A 71 -21.94 5.35 -3.33
N SER A 72 -21.17 4.32 -3.62
CA SER A 72 -20.08 4.34 -4.59
C SER A 72 -20.34 3.37 -5.73
N TYR A 73 -20.08 3.83 -6.94
CA TYR A 73 -20.12 3.05 -8.17
C TYR A 73 -18.76 3.12 -8.85
N LEU A 74 -18.30 1.99 -9.37
CA LEU A 74 -17.05 1.93 -10.11
C LEU A 74 -17.23 1.03 -11.34
N VAL A 75 -16.81 1.54 -12.49
CA VAL A 75 -16.81 0.85 -13.78
C VAL A 75 -15.38 0.82 -14.32
N SER A 76 -14.88 -0.36 -14.66
CA SER A 76 -13.58 -0.59 -15.28
C SER A 76 -13.74 -1.16 -16.69
N THR A 77 -12.87 -0.76 -17.62
CA THR A 77 -12.81 -1.40 -18.94
C THR A 77 -12.03 -2.71 -18.92
N ILE A 78 -11.06 -2.85 -18.01
CA ILE A 78 -10.28 -4.08 -17.83
C ILE A 78 -11.09 -5.00 -16.91
N PRO A 79 -11.34 -6.27 -17.31
CA PRO A 79 -11.97 -7.24 -16.42
C PRO A 79 -11.02 -7.60 -15.27
N LEU A 80 -11.50 -7.50 -14.03
CA LEU A 80 -10.71 -7.74 -12.81
C LEU A 80 -10.83 -9.20 -12.34
N ASP A 81 -10.75 -10.17 -13.25
CA ASP A 81 -10.97 -11.60 -12.93
C ASP A 81 -9.92 -12.17 -11.96
N LYS A 82 -8.71 -11.59 -11.96
CA LYS A 82 -7.61 -11.97 -11.07
C LYS A 82 -7.78 -11.39 -9.65
N THR A 83 -8.67 -10.43 -9.47
CA THR A 83 -8.87 -9.72 -8.20
C THR A 83 -9.99 -10.39 -7.41
N THR A 84 -9.66 -10.91 -6.23
CA THR A 84 -10.67 -11.50 -5.34
C THR A 84 -11.59 -10.41 -4.80
N SER A 85 -12.90 -10.52 -5.02
CA SER A 85 -13.90 -9.62 -4.43
C SER A 85 -14.32 -10.04 -3.02
N ARG A 86 -14.43 -11.35 -2.79
CA ARG A 86 -14.96 -11.87 -1.52
C ARG A 86 -14.00 -11.62 -0.37
N SER A 87 -14.47 -10.94 0.68
CA SER A 87 -13.69 -10.56 1.88
C SER A 87 -13.00 -11.74 2.59
N ALA A 88 -13.56 -12.95 2.48
CA ALA A 88 -12.97 -14.18 2.99
C ALA A 88 -11.66 -14.59 2.28
N LEU A 89 -11.52 -14.22 1.00
CA LEU A 89 -10.40 -14.61 0.14
C LEU A 89 -9.38 -13.48 -0.05
N ILE A 90 -9.77 -12.21 0.12
CA ILE A 90 -8.86 -11.06 -0.09
C ILE A 90 -7.66 -11.13 0.86
N PRO A 91 -6.41 -11.26 0.38
CA PRO A 91 -5.24 -11.31 1.25
C PRO A 91 -5.09 -10.00 2.04
N LEU A 92 -4.98 -10.09 3.37
CA LEU A 92 -4.96 -8.92 4.24
C LEU A 92 -3.78 -7.98 3.92
N ARG A 93 -2.65 -8.55 3.49
CA ARG A 93 -1.45 -7.80 3.02
C ARG A 93 -1.72 -6.86 1.84
N SER A 94 -2.76 -7.11 1.04
CA SER A 94 -3.13 -6.23 -0.08
C SER A 94 -4.02 -5.06 0.37
N LEU A 95 -4.79 -5.24 1.45
CA LEU A 95 -5.72 -4.24 1.98
C LEU A 95 -5.07 -3.31 3.00
N VAL A 96 -4.07 -3.78 3.72
CA VAL A 96 -3.38 -2.99 4.73
C VAL A 96 -2.17 -2.34 4.07
N PRO A 97 -2.12 -1.01 3.96
CA PRO A 97 -0.91 -0.34 3.50
C PRO A 97 0.19 -0.59 4.53
N GLY A 98 1.23 -1.34 4.18
CA GLY A 98 2.34 -1.65 5.08
C GLY A 98 3.68 -1.28 4.47
N TYR A 99 4.75 -1.89 4.98
CA TYR A 99 6.05 -1.79 4.33
C TYR A 99 6.00 -2.36 2.91
N ARG A 100 6.40 -1.55 1.92
CA ARG A 100 6.48 -1.95 0.51
C ARG A 100 7.93 -2.00 0.07
N GLN A 101 8.33 -3.17 -0.42
CA GLN A 101 9.64 -3.35 -1.03
C GLN A 101 9.62 -2.72 -2.43
N ILE A 102 10.47 -1.74 -2.65
CA ILE A 102 10.61 -1.10 -3.96
C ILE A 102 11.44 -2.03 -4.86
N TYR A 103 10.96 -2.20 -6.08
CA TYR A 103 11.60 -2.98 -7.14
C TYR A 103 12.36 -2.06 -8.10
N PRO A 104 13.38 -2.58 -8.81
CA PRO A 104 14.09 -1.79 -9.81
C PRO A 104 13.11 -1.27 -10.87
N PRO A 105 13.32 -0.06 -11.40
CA PRO A 105 12.43 0.50 -12.42
C PRO A 105 12.33 -0.43 -13.63
N ALA A 106 11.12 -0.83 -13.99
CA ALA A 106 10.85 -1.64 -15.17
C ALA A 106 10.41 -0.74 -16.33
N VAL A 107 10.67 -1.18 -17.57
CA VAL A 107 10.11 -0.53 -18.76
C VAL A 107 8.59 -0.68 -18.73
N PRO A 108 7.81 0.40 -18.92
CA PRO A 108 6.36 0.31 -19.01
C PRO A 108 5.97 -0.64 -20.16
N LEU A 109 5.45 -1.82 -19.79
CA LEU A 109 4.98 -2.82 -20.75
C LEU A 109 3.67 -2.34 -21.36
N ASP A 110 3.52 -2.49 -22.69
CA ASP A 110 2.23 -2.29 -23.34
C ASP A 110 1.36 -3.52 -23.05
N PRO A 111 0.22 -3.36 -22.34
CA PRO A 111 -0.67 -4.48 -22.03
C PRO A 111 -1.16 -5.21 -23.29
N GLY A 112 -1.13 -4.56 -24.46
CA GLY A 112 -1.48 -5.20 -25.72
C GLY A 112 -0.53 -6.29 -26.21
N LEU A 113 0.72 -6.33 -25.74
CA LEU A 113 1.72 -7.31 -26.19
C LEU A 113 1.61 -8.63 -25.40
N GLU A 114 1.17 -8.60 -24.14
CA GLU A 114 1.08 -9.82 -23.32
C GLU A 114 -0.09 -10.74 -23.74
N TRP A 115 -1.18 -10.16 -24.28
CA TRP A 115 -2.29 -10.93 -24.87
C TRP A 115 -1.91 -11.58 -26.21
N THR A 116 -0.93 -11.03 -26.94
CA THR A 116 -0.52 -11.57 -28.25
C THR A 116 0.49 -12.72 -28.16
N PHE A 117 1.23 -12.87 -27.07
CA PHE A 117 2.27 -13.92 -26.96
C PHE A 117 1.77 -15.25 -26.40
N ARG A 118 0.55 -15.33 -25.85
CA ARG A 118 0.03 -16.58 -25.26
C ARG A 118 -0.76 -17.45 -26.24
N ASP A 119 -1.28 -16.88 -27.33
CA ASP A 119 -2.16 -17.59 -28.28
C ASP A 119 -1.68 -17.54 -29.73
N SER A 120 -0.37 -17.47 -29.98
CA SER A 120 0.18 -17.54 -31.34
C SER A 120 0.28 -18.97 -31.87
N ASN A 121 -0.76 -19.80 -31.69
CA ASN A 121 -0.82 -21.14 -32.27
C ASN A 121 -2.21 -21.59 -32.75
N ASN A 122 -3.21 -20.70 -32.88
CA ASN A 122 -4.41 -21.06 -33.64
C ASN A 122 -4.88 -19.94 -34.57
N ILE A 123 -4.88 -20.30 -35.85
CA ILE A 123 -5.41 -19.63 -37.03
C ILE A 123 -6.89 -19.28 -36.84
N GLY A 124 -7.31 -18.10 -37.31
CA GLY A 124 -8.73 -17.83 -37.53
C GLY A 124 -9.08 -16.35 -37.52
N ASP A 125 -9.03 -15.73 -38.69
CA ASP A 125 -9.62 -14.44 -39.03
C ASP A 125 -11.11 -14.38 -38.64
N ALA A 126 -11.43 -13.69 -37.52
CA ALA A 126 -12.78 -13.32 -37.13
C ALA A 126 -12.76 -12.19 -36.08
N GLY A 127 -12.57 -10.95 -36.54
CA GLY A 127 -12.91 -9.75 -35.75
C GLY A 127 -11.75 -8.83 -35.39
N GLU A 128 -11.07 -8.26 -36.39
CA GLU A 128 -10.18 -7.08 -36.29
C GLU A 128 -10.86 -5.80 -35.71
N SER A 129 -12.00 -5.91 -35.01
CA SER A 129 -12.85 -4.79 -34.58
C SER A 129 -13.19 -4.74 -33.08
N GLU A 130 -12.55 -5.53 -32.21
CA GLU A 130 -12.41 -5.12 -30.81
C GLU A 130 -11.16 -4.23 -30.67
N ARG A 131 -11.29 -2.98 -31.14
CA ARG A 131 -10.29 -1.92 -30.97
C ARG A 131 -9.72 -1.98 -29.55
N LYS A 132 -8.44 -2.36 -29.42
CA LYS A 132 -7.58 -2.31 -28.23
C LYS A 132 -8.09 -1.29 -27.20
N ARG A 133 -9.01 -1.71 -26.32
CA ARG A 133 -9.78 -0.79 -25.47
C ARG A 133 -8.84 -0.23 -24.42
N LYS A 134 -8.52 1.05 -24.54
CA LYS A 134 -7.61 1.74 -23.61
C LYS A 134 -8.14 1.64 -22.18
N ALA A 135 -7.25 1.29 -21.25
CA ALA A 135 -7.60 1.08 -19.86
C ALA A 135 -8.23 2.35 -19.28
N THR A 136 -9.48 2.24 -18.84
CA THR A 136 -10.25 3.34 -18.29
C THR A 136 -11.01 2.88 -17.06
N LEU A 137 -11.02 3.71 -16.02
CA LEU A 137 -11.73 3.49 -14.78
C LEU A 137 -12.57 4.74 -14.48
N LEU A 138 -13.85 4.54 -14.21
CA LEU A 138 -14.77 5.55 -13.73
C LEU A 138 -15.20 5.16 -12.33
N HIS A 139 -14.99 6.03 -11.36
CA HIS A 139 -15.44 5.86 -9.99
C HIS A 139 -16.23 7.10 -9.58
N ALA A 140 -17.38 6.92 -8.94
CA ALA A 140 -18.17 8.02 -8.42
C ALA A 140 -18.72 7.63 -7.05
N THR A 141 -18.59 8.52 -6.07
CA THR A 141 -19.12 8.34 -4.72
C THR A 141 -19.99 9.54 -4.36
N LEU A 142 -21.23 9.24 -4.00
CA LEU A 142 -22.20 10.19 -3.47
C LEU A 142 -22.26 10.04 -1.95
N HIS A 143 -21.91 11.09 -1.21
CA HIS A 143 -22.04 11.14 0.25
C HIS A 143 -23.38 11.76 0.65
N LEU A 144 -24.02 11.13 1.64
CA LEU A 144 -25.32 11.48 2.24
C LEU A 144 -25.06 11.53 3.77
N PRO A 145 -25.47 12.55 4.55
CA PRO A 145 -26.64 13.43 4.43
C PRO A 145 -26.28 14.85 3.93
N PRO A 146 -27.26 15.78 3.81
CA PRO A 146 -27.00 17.14 3.32
C PRO A 146 -25.96 17.92 4.14
N PRO A 147 -25.06 18.70 3.50
CA PRO A 147 -24.92 18.87 2.05
C PRO A 147 -24.41 17.62 1.34
N THR A 148 -25.14 17.19 0.32
CA THR A 148 -24.72 16.03 -0.48
C THR A 148 -23.49 16.41 -1.28
N THR A 149 -22.44 15.61 -1.18
CA THR A 149 -21.22 15.81 -1.94
C THR A 149 -21.03 14.66 -2.93
N LEU A 150 -20.70 15.02 -4.16
CA LEU A 150 -20.36 14.09 -5.22
C LEU A 150 -18.86 14.16 -5.44
N THR A 151 -18.19 13.03 -5.28
CA THR A 151 -16.83 12.82 -5.74
C THR A 151 -16.85 11.92 -6.96
N ALA A 152 -16.08 12.25 -7.98
CA ALA A 152 -15.89 11.40 -9.14
C ALA A 152 -14.40 11.35 -9.50
N LEU A 153 -13.95 10.20 -9.99
CA LEU A 153 -12.59 9.94 -10.41
C LEU A 153 -12.64 9.22 -11.76
N PHE A 154 -11.98 9.80 -12.74
CA PHE A 154 -11.78 9.22 -14.06
C PHE A 154 -10.29 8.95 -14.25
N LEU A 155 -9.92 7.68 -14.35
CA LEU A 155 -8.57 7.27 -14.73
C LEU A 155 -8.61 6.78 -16.18
N HIS A 156 -7.65 7.23 -16.97
CA HIS A 156 -7.50 6.81 -18.35
C HIS A 156 -6.03 6.62 -18.67
N ARG A 157 -5.67 5.48 -19.26
CA ARG A 157 -4.31 5.21 -19.72
C ARG A 157 -4.27 5.24 -21.25
N PRO A 158 -3.97 6.40 -21.86
CA PRO A 158 -3.94 6.53 -23.32
C PRO A 158 -2.73 5.86 -23.97
N SER A 159 -1.62 5.70 -23.24
CA SER A 159 -0.33 5.16 -23.70
C SER A 159 0.27 4.27 -22.60
N PRO A 160 1.15 3.30 -22.93
CA PRO A 160 1.89 2.55 -21.92
C PRO A 160 2.68 3.45 -20.96
N THR A 161 3.18 4.59 -21.41
CA THR A 161 3.99 5.53 -20.60
C THR A 161 3.18 6.63 -19.95
N THR A 162 1.94 6.87 -20.37
CA THR A 162 1.15 8.03 -19.93
C THR A 162 -0.16 7.61 -19.29
N LYS A 163 -0.45 8.14 -18.10
CA LYS A 163 -1.71 7.97 -17.37
C LYS A 163 -2.32 9.33 -17.06
N LEU A 164 -3.62 9.47 -17.30
CA LEU A 164 -4.43 10.64 -16.98
C LEU A 164 -5.35 10.29 -15.81
N SER A 165 -5.43 11.16 -14.81
CA SER A 165 -6.34 11.08 -13.68
C SER A 165 -7.09 12.40 -13.56
N VAL A 166 -8.40 12.35 -13.54
CA VAL A 166 -9.27 13.52 -13.39
C VAL A 166 -10.19 13.27 -12.21
N ALA A 167 -10.03 14.03 -11.13
CA ALA A 167 -10.90 13.99 -9.98
C ALA A 167 -11.81 15.22 -9.97
N LEU A 168 -13.10 15.00 -9.72
CA LEU A 168 -14.12 16.02 -9.63
C LEU A 168 -14.75 15.96 -8.25
N TYR A 169 -14.90 17.12 -7.62
CA TYR A 169 -15.59 17.29 -6.37
C TYR A 169 -16.68 18.32 -6.56
N SER A 170 -17.91 18.01 -6.18
CA SER A 170 -19.03 18.93 -6.23
C SER A 170 -19.82 18.83 -4.94
N THR A 171 -20.08 19.98 -4.32
CA THR A 171 -20.93 20.05 -3.13
C THR A 171 -22.22 20.79 -3.45
N GLN A 172 -23.34 20.26 -2.96
CA GLN A 172 -24.60 20.98 -3.03
C GLN A 172 -24.55 22.19 -2.09
N ALA A 173 -24.87 23.38 -2.62
CA ALA A 173 -24.92 24.60 -1.82
C ALA A 173 -26.00 24.49 -0.73
N THR A 174 -25.63 24.70 0.54
CA THR A 174 -26.59 24.88 1.62
C THR A 174 -27.14 26.31 1.57
N ASN A 175 -28.44 26.44 1.32
CA ASN A 175 -29.12 27.72 1.16
C ASN A 175 -29.07 28.58 2.44
N THR A 176 -28.29 29.68 2.41
CA THR A 176 -28.63 30.94 3.10
C THR A 176 -28.45 32.20 2.23
N SER A 177 -27.92 32.09 1.00
CA SER A 177 -27.96 33.19 0.02
C SER A 177 -28.37 32.65 -1.37
N LYS A 178 -29.46 33.18 -1.92
CA LYS A 178 -30.14 32.71 -3.14
C LYS A 178 -29.35 32.85 -4.46
N SER A 179 -28.02 33.02 -4.43
CA SER A 179 -27.25 33.40 -5.62
C SER A 179 -25.84 32.81 -5.73
N ALA A 180 -25.41 31.91 -4.83
CA ALA A 180 -24.10 31.27 -4.97
C ALA A 180 -24.19 30.02 -5.87
N PRO A 181 -23.44 29.93 -6.99
CA PRO A 181 -23.38 28.71 -7.79
C PRO A 181 -22.80 27.55 -6.95
N PRO A 182 -23.18 26.29 -7.24
CA PRO A 182 -22.63 25.13 -6.56
C PRO A 182 -21.10 25.12 -6.70
N GLN A 183 -20.40 24.89 -5.58
CA GLN A 183 -18.95 24.80 -5.58
C GLN A 183 -18.54 23.45 -6.19
N ALA A 184 -17.94 23.50 -7.37
CA ALA A 184 -17.35 22.36 -8.04
C ALA A 184 -15.87 22.64 -8.31
N SER A 185 -15.02 21.68 -7.95
CA SER A 185 -13.59 21.73 -8.24
C SER A 185 -13.18 20.51 -9.06
N LEU A 186 -12.29 20.75 -10.01
CA LEU A 186 -11.74 19.75 -10.91
C LEU A 186 -10.22 19.72 -10.73
N LEU A 187 -9.69 18.53 -10.48
CA LEU A 187 -8.26 18.26 -10.37
C LEU A 187 -7.84 17.31 -11.49
N THR A 188 -6.94 17.76 -12.35
CA THR A 188 -6.38 16.97 -13.45
C THR A 188 -4.92 16.67 -13.16
N GLN A 189 -4.53 15.40 -13.33
CA GLN A 189 -3.19 14.87 -13.12
C GLN A 189 -2.75 14.09 -14.36
N LEU A 190 -1.64 14.49 -14.96
CA LEU A 190 -1.02 13.79 -16.07
C LEU A 190 0.31 13.20 -15.61
N PHE A 191 0.41 11.88 -15.62
CA PHE A 191 1.60 11.13 -15.27
C PHE A 191 2.30 10.63 -16.53
N HIS A 192 3.61 10.77 -16.59
CA HIS A 192 4.45 10.23 -17.65
C HIS A 192 5.63 9.47 -17.03
N ASP A 193 5.61 8.15 -17.15
CA ASP A 193 6.59 7.24 -16.58
C ASP A 193 7.38 6.54 -17.69
N THR A 194 8.71 6.59 -17.61
CA THR A 194 9.64 5.91 -18.51
C THR A 194 10.53 4.89 -17.80
N GLY A 195 10.28 4.63 -16.51
CA GLY A 195 11.14 3.84 -15.63
C GLY A 195 12.30 4.68 -15.06
N LYS A 196 13.19 5.22 -15.91
CA LYS A 196 14.34 6.00 -15.42
C LYS A 196 13.93 7.34 -14.81
N TYR A 197 12.99 8.03 -15.44
CA TYR A 197 12.39 9.24 -14.91
C TYR A 197 10.87 9.19 -14.98
N SER A 198 10.24 9.90 -14.06
CA SER A 198 8.80 10.02 -13.95
C SER A 198 8.43 11.49 -13.74
N THR A 199 7.53 12.01 -14.58
CA THR A 199 7.06 13.39 -14.51
C THR A 199 5.56 13.43 -14.30
N GLU A 200 5.11 14.37 -13.46
CA GLU A 200 3.69 14.58 -13.15
C GLU A 200 3.34 16.05 -13.32
N PHE A 201 2.26 16.31 -14.05
CA PHE A 201 1.66 17.63 -14.17
C PHE A 201 0.33 17.65 -13.43
N LEU A 202 0.11 18.67 -12.61
CA LEU A 202 -1.08 18.88 -11.82
C LEU A 202 -1.76 20.18 -12.25
N PHE A 203 -3.07 20.15 -12.42
CA PHE A 203 -3.89 21.34 -12.64
C PHE A 203 -5.16 21.27 -11.79
N SER A 204 -5.45 22.30 -10.99
CA SER A 204 -6.68 22.41 -10.20
C SER A 204 -7.46 23.67 -10.56
N THR A 205 -8.77 23.55 -10.76
CA THR A 205 -9.63 24.70 -11.11
C THR A 205 -10.02 25.59 -9.93
N ASP A 206 -9.93 25.09 -8.70
CA ASP A 206 -10.38 25.82 -7.49
C ASP A 206 -9.53 27.08 -7.24
N ASN A 207 -8.21 26.93 -7.32
CA ASN A 207 -7.24 28.03 -7.18
C ASN A 207 -6.38 28.22 -8.44
N ALA A 208 -6.82 27.74 -9.60
CA ALA A 208 -6.00 27.70 -10.83
C ALA A 208 -4.57 27.19 -10.57
N LEU A 209 -4.43 26.17 -9.70
CA LEU A 209 -3.14 25.69 -9.22
C LEU A 209 -2.48 24.85 -10.31
N PHE A 210 -1.28 25.24 -10.72
CA PHE A 210 -0.40 24.45 -11.56
C PHE A 210 0.67 23.79 -10.69
N GLY A 211 0.93 22.52 -10.92
CA GLY A 211 1.99 21.78 -10.25
C GLY A 211 2.80 20.97 -11.23
N PHE A 212 4.09 20.86 -10.95
CA PHE A 212 5.02 19.98 -11.65
C PHE A 212 5.76 19.14 -10.63
N ARG A 213 5.89 17.84 -10.88
CA ARG A 213 6.71 16.93 -10.10
C ARG A 213 7.62 16.14 -11.02
N GLY A 214 8.84 15.91 -10.57
CA GLY A 214 9.81 15.08 -11.27
C GLY A 214 10.50 14.14 -10.31
N LEU A 215 10.70 12.89 -10.73
CA LEU A 215 11.51 11.89 -10.06
C LEU A 215 12.52 11.32 -11.05
N TRP A 216 13.76 11.21 -10.62
CA TRP A 216 14.87 10.63 -11.36
C TRP A 216 15.47 9.47 -10.58
N ASN A 217 15.57 8.30 -11.22
CA ASN A 217 16.20 7.11 -10.65
C ASN A 217 17.64 7.00 -11.14
N PHE A 218 18.59 6.96 -10.21
CA PHE A 218 19.98 6.68 -10.50
C PHE A 218 20.20 5.17 -10.60
N GLY A 219 20.91 4.76 -11.65
CA GLY A 219 21.16 3.35 -11.94
C GLY A 219 21.20 3.08 -13.44
N PRO A 220 21.38 1.80 -13.83
CA PRO A 220 21.29 1.39 -15.23
C PRO A 220 19.93 1.75 -15.83
N ASP A 221 19.92 2.25 -17.06
CA ASP A 221 18.67 2.60 -17.74
C ASP A 221 17.93 1.32 -18.12
N PRO A 222 16.68 1.10 -17.66
CA PRO A 222 15.94 -0.11 -17.99
C PRO A 222 15.62 -0.23 -19.49
N ARG A 223 15.74 0.86 -20.26
CA ARG A 223 15.51 0.89 -21.71
C ARG A 223 16.70 0.37 -22.52
N GLU A 224 17.90 0.44 -21.95
CA GLU A 224 19.11 -0.10 -22.57
C GLU A 224 19.22 -1.59 -22.20
N GLN A 225 18.39 -2.43 -22.82
CA GLN A 225 18.70 -3.86 -22.79
C GLN A 225 19.99 -4.07 -23.58
N PRO A 226 20.96 -4.85 -23.06
CA PRO A 226 22.10 -5.24 -23.86
C PRO A 226 21.54 -6.01 -25.06
N SER A 227 21.64 -5.42 -26.24
CA SER A 227 21.40 -6.13 -27.48
C SER A 227 22.45 -7.23 -27.56
N ASP A 228 22.03 -8.48 -27.42
CA ASP A 228 22.82 -9.66 -27.79
C ASP A 228 23.06 -9.61 -29.31
N HIS A 229 23.96 -8.74 -29.78
CA HIS A 229 24.60 -8.89 -31.08
C HIS A 229 25.59 -10.06 -30.99
N SER A 230 25.03 -11.26 -31.06
CA SER A 230 25.78 -12.51 -31.21
C SER A 230 26.20 -12.71 -32.66
N ASP A 231 27.10 -11.84 -33.15
CA ASP A 231 27.94 -12.15 -34.32
C ASP A 231 29.27 -12.74 -33.82
N THR A 232 29.25 -13.96 -33.28
CA THR A 232 30.43 -14.84 -33.32
C THR A 232 30.00 -16.30 -33.16
N LYS A 233 30.15 -17.08 -34.23
CA LYS A 233 30.27 -18.53 -34.14
C LYS A 233 31.43 -18.86 -33.21
N ASN A 234 31.16 -19.46 -32.04
CA ASN A 234 31.90 -20.60 -31.52
C ASN A 234 31.31 -21.08 -30.19
N ASN A 235 31.15 -22.40 -30.10
CA ASN A 235 30.79 -23.12 -28.89
C ASN A 235 31.79 -22.82 -27.78
N ASP A 236 31.36 -22.09 -26.76
CA ASP A 236 31.75 -22.34 -25.38
C ASP A 236 30.65 -21.85 -24.44
N GLN A 237 30.48 -22.59 -23.35
CA GLN A 237 29.31 -22.59 -22.47
C GLN A 237 28.83 -21.19 -22.07
N GLN A 238 27.64 -20.90 -22.57
CA GLN A 238 26.63 -19.93 -22.15
C GLN A 238 26.76 -19.46 -20.68
N LYS A 239 27.56 -18.42 -20.45
CA LYS A 239 27.50 -17.62 -19.22
C LYS A 239 26.77 -16.33 -19.57
N LYS A 240 25.44 -16.37 -19.41
CA LYS A 240 24.55 -15.20 -19.49
C LYS A 240 25.17 -14.10 -18.61
N PRO A 241 25.51 -12.90 -19.13
CA PRO A 241 25.98 -11.83 -18.28
C PRO A 241 24.76 -11.38 -17.46
N SER A 242 24.61 -11.93 -16.26
CA SER A 242 23.69 -11.40 -15.27
C SER A 242 24.12 -9.95 -15.04
N CYS A 243 23.33 -9.01 -15.56
CA CYS A 243 23.39 -7.60 -15.21
C CYS A 243 23.74 -7.50 -13.73
N LEU A 244 24.82 -6.77 -13.39
CA LEU A 244 25.20 -6.49 -12.01
C LEU A 244 23.94 -6.08 -11.26
N GLN A 245 23.41 -7.01 -10.45
CA GLN A 245 22.11 -6.85 -9.81
C GLN A 245 22.25 -5.66 -8.87
N SER A 246 21.71 -4.51 -9.26
CA SER A 246 21.87 -3.29 -8.47
C SER A 246 21.37 -3.60 -7.06
N VAL A 247 22.26 -3.41 -6.09
CA VAL A 247 22.02 -3.79 -4.69
C VAL A 247 21.21 -2.69 -3.97
N ALA A 248 21.24 -1.47 -4.51
CA ALA A 248 20.47 -0.34 -4.04
C ALA A 248 19.94 0.50 -5.20
N LEU A 249 18.90 1.28 -4.91
CA LEU A 249 18.31 2.27 -5.79
C LEU A 249 18.30 3.61 -5.06
N LEU A 250 18.92 4.59 -5.69
CA LEU A 250 18.88 6.00 -5.28
C LEU A 250 17.94 6.73 -6.25
N SER A 251 16.95 7.43 -5.71
CA SER A 251 16.03 8.29 -6.46
C SER A 251 16.10 9.71 -5.91
N ALA A 252 16.11 10.71 -6.78
CA ALA A 252 16.00 12.12 -6.37
C ALA A 252 14.92 12.81 -7.20
N GLY A 253 14.24 13.76 -6.61
CA GLY A 253 13.16 14.47 -7.29
C GLY A 253 12.78 15.76 -6.59
N GLY A 254 11.78 16.42 -7.15
CA GLY A 254 11.21 17.62 -6.57
C GLY A 254 9.84 17.92 -7.13
N GLU A 255 9.15 18.82 -6.44
CA GLU A 255 7.87 19.36 -6.85
C GLU A 255 7.85 20.87 -6.70
N ALA A 256 7.15 21.52 -7.62
CA ALA A 256 6.90 22.94 -7.62
C ALA A 256 5.42 23.18 -7.92
N TYR A 257 4.81 24.09 -7.17
CA TYR A 257 3.42 24.50 -7.31
C TYR A 257 3.35 26.00 -7.44
N TYR A 258 2.45 26.47 -8.28
CA TYR A 258 2.16 27.88 -8.47
C TYR A 258 0.66 28.08 -8.67
N SER A 259 0.09 28.97 -7.87
CA SER A 259 -1.30 29.41 -7.99
C SER A 259 -1.32 30.91 -8.27
N PRO A 260 -1.78 31.36 -9.45
CA PRO A 260 -1.86 32.77 -9.77
C PRO A 260 -3.00 33.47 -9.01
N THR A 261 -4.09 32.77 -8.67
CA THR A 261 -5.23 33.39 -7.96
C THR A 261 -4.90 33.66 -6.51
N SER A 262 -4.17 32.76 -5.85
CA SER A 262 -3.76 32.93 -4.45
C SER A 262 -2.34 33.50 -4.30
N SER A 263 -1.60 33.67 -5.40
CA SER A 263 -0.19 34.10 -5.40
C SER A 263 0.71 33.26 -4.49
N VAL A 264 0.42 31.96 -4.39
CA VAL A 264 1.18 31.03 -3.54
C VAL A 264 2.09 30.18 -4.42
N ILE A 265 3.34 30.04 -3.97
CA ILE A 265 4.34 29.14 -4.54
C ILE A 265 4.65 28.06 -3.50
N GLY A 266 4.69 26.81 -3.93
CA GLY A 266 5.15 25.68 -3.14
C GLY A 266 6.37 25.05 -3.80
N LEU A 267 7.36 24.64 -3.03
CA LEU A 267 8.53 23.93 -3.55
C LEU A 267 9.01 22.90 -2.54
N SER A 268 9.27 21.69 -3.01
CA SER A 268 9.92 20.64 -2.22
C SER A 268 10.90 19.83 -3.08
N THR A 269 11.98 19.37 -2.45
CA THR A 269 12.93 18.43 -3.04
C THR A 269 13.03 17.20 -2.14
N GLY A 270 13.28 16.04 -2.74
CA GLY A 270 13.34 14.80 -1.99
C GLY A 270 14.33 13.81 -2.59
N VAL A 271 14.96 13.03 -1.72
CA VAL A 271 15.87 11.94 -2.07
C VAL A 271 15.42 10.68 -1.34
N ARG A 272 15.41 9.55 -2.04
CA ARG A 272 15.06 8.22 -1.51
C ARG A 272 16.18 7.25 -1.82
N PHE A 273 16.70 6.59 -0.80
CA PHE A 273 17.60 5.47 -0.92
C PHE A 273 16.89 4.20 -0.46
N THR A 274 16.91 3.16 -1.28
CA THR A 274 16.24 1.89 -1.00
C THR A 274 17.17 0.73 -1.30
N THR A 275 17.23 -0.28 -0.44
CA THR A 275 17.93 -1.53 -0.77
C THR A 275 17.02 -2.42 -1.60
N LEU A 276 17.59 -3.03 -2.65
CA LEU A 276 16.85 -3.90 -3.56
C LEU A 276 16.87 -5.36 -3.06
N PRO A 277 15.95 -6.23 -3.49
CA PRO A 277 15.87 -7.63 -3.04
C PRO A 277 17.19 -8.42 -3.12
N GLY A 278 18.01 -8.14 -4.14
CA GLY A 278 19.33 -8.77 -4.30
C GLY A 278 20.34 -8.46 -3.19
N ALA A 279 20.07 -7.49 -2.32
CA ALA A 279 20.96 -7.09 -1.23
C ALA A 279 20.89 -8.00 0.01
N TYR A 280 19.76 -8.68 0.20
CA TYR A 280 19.45 -9.43 1.42
C TYR A 280 18.98 -10.87 1.15
N ASP A 281 18.84 -11.29 -0.11
CA ASP A 281 18.46 -12.66 -0.48
C ASP A 281 19.55 -13.67 -0.08
N LEU A 282 19.38 -14.25 1.11
CA LEU A 282 20.04 -15.49 1.55
C LEU A 282 19.41 -16.69 0.84
N ARG A 283 19.64 -16.85 -0.46
CA ARG A 283 19.30 -18.10 -1.18
C ARG A 283 20.55 -18.84 -1.63
N SER A 284 21.36 -19.24 -0.67
CA SER A 284 21.79 -20.63 -0.57
C SER A 284 20.75 -21.35 0.30
N GLY A 285 19.93 -22.22 -0.32
CA GLY A 285 18.86 -22.94 0.38
C GLY A 285 19.35 -23.86 1.51
N PRO A 286 18.46 -24.39 2.35
CA PRO A 286 18.81 -25.37 3.38
C PRO A 286 19.27 -26.66 2.70
N GLY A 287 20.60 -26.82 2.59
CA GLY A 287 21.20 -27.98 1.92
C GLY A 287 22.58 -27.74 1.30
N SER A 288 23.06 -26.51 1.16
CA SER A 288 24.45 -26.29 0.71
C SER A 288 25.42 -26.35 1.90
N LEU A 289 26.10 -27.48 2.05
CA LEU A 289 27.31 -27.61 2.87
C LEU A 289 28.31 -26.49 2.53
N PRO A 290 29.11 -25.99 3.49
CA PRO A 290 30.20 -25.08 3.17
C PRO A 290 31.22 -25.84 2.32
N ALA A 291 31.35 -25.47 1.04
CA ALA A 291 32.40 -25.97 0.18
C ALA A 291 33.75 -25.43 0.69
N VAL A 292 34.41 -26.23 1.53
CA VAL A 292 35.83 -26.07 1.83
C VAL A 292 36.61 -26.51 0.59
N GLY A 293 37.38 -25.58 0.02
CA GLY A 293 38.43 -25.88 -0.94
C GLY A 293 38.00 -25.84 -2.41
N GLY A 294 38.39 -24.77 -3.10
CA GLY A 294 38.26 -24.66 -4.56
C GLY A 294 38.80 -23.33 -5.06
N THR A 295 40.08 -23.30 -5.41
CA THR A 295 40.77 -22.16 -6.04
C THR A 295 40.18 -21.86 -7.43
N SER A 296 39.26 -20.91 -7.54
CA SER A 296 38.92 -20.18 -8.77
C SER A 296 38.03 -18.98 -8.43
N GLY A 297 38.51 -17.77 -8.72
CA GLY A 297 37.89 -16.50 -8.34
C GLY A 297 36.56 -16.21 -9.05
N SER A 298 35.45 -16.55 -8.40
CA SER A 298 34.14 -15.94 -8.65
C SER A 298 33.61 -15.42 -7.32
N GLN A 299 33.79 -14.13 -7.07
CA GLN A 299 33.30 -13.44 -5.87
C GLN A 299 31.78 -13.60 -5.78
N ILE A 300 31.30 -14.45 -4.88
CA ILE A 300 29.89 -14.43 -4.46
C ILE A 300 29.73 -13.15 -3.64
N PRO A 301 28.90 -12.18 -4.04
CA PRO A 301 28.75 -10.94 -3.29
C PRO A 301 28.16 -11.27 -1.91
N SER A 302 28.90 -10.93 -0.85
CA SER A 302 28.40 -10.97 0.52
C SER A 302 27.21 -9.99 0.65
N PRO A 303 26.13 -10.36 1.37
CA PRO A 303 24.98 -9.48 1.54
C PRO A 303 25.41 -8.19 2.28
N ILE A 304 25.11 -7.03 1.68
CA ILE A 304 25.48 -5.71 2.23
C ILE A 304 24.57 -5.33 3.40
N SER A 305 23.37 -5.90 3.49
CA SER A 305 22.42 -5.67 4.58
C SER A 305 21.69 -6.95 4.95
N THR A 306 21.46 -7.15 6.25
CA THR A 306 20.67 -8.26 6.78
C THR A 306 19.16 -8.10 6.51
N PHE A 307 18.71 -6.88 6.22
CA PHE A 307 17.29 -6.58 6.00
C PHE A 307 17.07 -5.45 4.98
N PRO A 308 15.90 -5.40 4.31
CA PRO A 308 15.55 -4.29 3.44
C PRO A 308 15.24 -3.02 4.24
N TYR A 309 15.70 -1.88 3.74
CA TYR A 309 15.43 -0.58 4.32
C TYR A 309 15.28 0.51 3.26
N THR A 310 14.60 1.58 3.66
CA THR A 310 14.25 2.74 2.85
C THR A 310 14.51 3.98 3.68
N LEU A 311 15.44 4.81 3.21
CA LEU A 311 15.74 6.12 3.78
C LEU A 311 15.18 7.18 2.83
N THR A 312 14.43 8.15 3.36
CA THR A 312 13.93 9.28 2.58
C THR A 312 14.29 10.57 3.28
N LEU A 313 14.76 11.55 2.52
CA LEU A 313 15.03 12.91 2.95
C LEU A 313 14.18 13.85 2.11
N THR A 314 13.32 14.66 2.71
CA THR A 314 12.52 15.68 2.03
C THR A 314 12.80 17.05 2.62
N LEU A 315 13.00 18.03 1.75
CA LEU A 315 13.28 19.42 2.09
C LEU A 315 12.21 20.32 1.48
N THR A 316 11.71 21.25 2.27
CA THR A 316 10.80 22.32 1.84
C THR A 316 11.49 23.65 2.09
N PRO A 317 12.29 24.15 1.14
CA PRO A 317 13.18 25.29 1.38
C PRO A 317 12.42 26.58 1.70
N LEU A 318 11.19 26.75 1.18
CA LEU A 318 10.37 27.93 1.46
C LEU A 318 9.93 28.03 2.92
N THR A 319 9.61 26.89 3.55
CA THR A 319 9.16 26.82 4.94
C THR A 319 10.26 26.42 5.91
N GLY A 320 11.44 26.06 5.41
CA GLY A 320 12.58 25.60 6.22
C GLY A 320 12.38 24.23 6.86
N SER A 321 11.39 23.44 6.44
CA SER A 321 11.14 22.12 7.03
C SER A 321 11.92 21.03 6.30
N LEU A 322 12.66 20.26 7.09
CA LEU A 322 13.45 19.10 6.73
C LEU A 322 12.79 17.87 7.38
N SER A 323 12.53 16.81 6.62
CA SER A 323 12.06 15.54 7.18
C SER A 323 12.89 14.38 6.69
N THR A 324 13.39 13.59 7.62
CA THR A 324 14.13 12.36 7.38
C THR A 324 13.29 11.19 7.87
N THR A 325 13.10 10.17 7.05
CA THR A 325 12.45 8.93 7.46
C THR A 325 13.34 7.74 7.20
N TYR A 326 13.36 6.81 8.15
CA TYR A 326 14.05 5.54 8.06
C TYR A 326 13.03 4.43 8.30
N SER A 327 12.78 3.60 7.29
CA SER A 327 11.84 2.46 7.37
C SER A 327 12.56 1.18 7.02
N LEU A 328 12.36 0.12 7.80
CA LEU A 328 13.04 -1.16 7.61
C LEU A 328 12.10 -2.33 7.87
N LEU A 329 12.36 -3.44 7.19
CA LEU A 329 11.64 -4.69 7.37
C LEU A 329 12.52 -5.67 8.16
N ALA A 330 12.41 -5.63 9.49
CA ALA A 330 13.25 -6.44 10.39
C ALA A 330 12.98 -7.95 10.24
N SER A 331 11.75 -8.32 9.90
CA SER A 331 11.39 -9.71 9.58
C SER A 331 10.24 -9.72 8.55
N PRO A 332 9.92 -10.88 7.93
CA PRO A 332 8.79 -10.99 6.99
C PRO A 332 7.42 -10.59 7.56
N ASN A 333 7.35 -10.41 8.88
CA ASN A 333 6.16 -10.05 9.64
C ASN A 333 6.37 -8.81 10.54
N LEU A 334 7.54 -8.17 10.56
CA LEU A 334 7.83 -7.02 11.41
C LEU A 334 8.48 -5.92 10.59
N ALA A 335 7.79 -4.79 10.46
CA ALA A 335 8.34 -3.57 9.89
C ALA A 335 8.43 -2.49 10.97
N LEU A 336 9.50 -1.70 10.93
CA LEU A 336 9.76 -0.57 11.82
C LEU A 336 9.94 0.69 10.98
N SER A 337 9.51 1.83 11.51
CA SER A 337 9.72 3.12 10.86
C SER A 337 9.98 4.20 11.91
N SER A 338 10.86 5.14 11.60
CA SER A 338 11.11 6.34 12.39
C SER A 338 11.18 7.56 11.47
N ARG A 339 10.46 8.62 11.83
CA ARG A 339 10.47 9.91 11.14
C ARG A 339 10.97 10.98 12.08
N PHE A 340 11.95 11.73 11.61
CA PHE A 340 12.49 12.92 12.26
C PHE A 340 12.15 14.13 11.39
N GLY A 341 11.37 15.05 11.94
CA GLY A 341 11.09 16.36 11.36
C GLY A 341 11.92 17.42 12.07
N PHE A 342 12.48 18.35 11.31
CA PHE A 342 13.21 19.50 11.84
C PHE A 342 12.83 20.74 11.04
N ASN A 343 12.56 21.84 11.73
CA ASN A 343 12.34 23.13 11.09
C ASN A 343 13.53 24.05 11.37
N VAL A 344 14.22 24.46 10.30
CA VAL A 344 15.44 25.29 10.37
C VAL A 344 15.13 26.70 10.89
N TYR A 345 13.93 27.23 10.67
CA TYR A 345 13.58 28.58 11.10
C TYR A 345 13.11 28.63 12.56
N SER A 346 12.38 27.62 13.03
CA SER A 346 11.90 27.58 14.42
C SER A 346 12.77 26.75 15.36
N TRP A 347 13.75 26.00 14.83
CA TRP A 347 14.54 25.00 15.58
C TRP A 347 13.68 23.94 16.27
N GLU A 348 12.45 23.76 15.79
CA GLU A 348 11.54 22.76 16.31
C GLU A 348 11.88 21.39 15.73
N SER A 349 11.91 20.37 16.58
CA SER A 349 12.11 18.98 16.18
C SER A 349 10.89 18.17 16.57
N GLU A 350 10.49 17.27 15.67
CA GLU A 350 9.44 16.28 15.86
C GLU A 350 10.04 14.90 15.63
N MET A 351 9.81 13.96 16.55
CA MET A 351 10.19 12.57 16.37
C MET A 351 8.98 11.65 16.51
N VAL A 352 8.77 10.80 15.51
CA VAL A 352 7.71 9.80 15.50
C VAL A 352 8.34 8.44 15.21
N ALA A 353 7.97 7.43 15.99
CA ALA A 353 8.35 6.06 15.76
C ALA A 353 7.09 5.19 15.61
N GLY A 354 7.19 4.13 14.82
CA GLY A 354 6.10 3.17 14.68
C GLY A 354 6.56 1.80 14.23
N CYS A 355 5.71 0.82 14.44
CA CYS A 355 5.93 -0.55 14.02
C CYS A 355 4.65 -1.20 13.50
N GLU A 356 4.84 -2.15 12.59
CA GLU A 356 3.81 -2.99 12.03
C GLU A 356 4.19 -4.45 12.26
N LEU A 357 3.32 -5.20 12.95
CA LEU A 357 3.52 -6.60 13.30
C LEU A 357 2.39 -7.46 12.72
N TRP A 358 2.74 -8.32 11.78
CA TRP A 358 1.87 -9.34 11.19
C TRP A 358 1.86 -10.61 12.05
N ARG A 359 0.68 -11.14 12.32
CA ARG A 359 0.46 -12.36 13.08
C ARG A 359 -0.45 -13.27 12.29
N ASN A 360 0.06 -14.44 11.91
CA ASN A 360 -0.74 -15.49 11.28
C ASN A 360 -1.19 -16.48 12.36
N LYS A 361 -2.50 -16.55 12.63
CA LYS A 361 -3.06 -17.62 13.46
C LYS A 361 -3.28 -18.84 12.56
N LYS A 362 -2.31 -19.73 12.53
CA LYS A 362 -2.57 -21.10 12.07
C LYS A 362 -3.51 -21.75 13.08
N LYS A 363 -4.68 -22.22 12.63
CA LYS A 363 -5.48 -23.15 13.42
C LYS A 363 -4.67 -24.43 13.54
N ILE A 364 -3.87 -24.54 14.58
CA ILE A 364 -3.27 -25.81 14.96
C ILE A 364 -4.47 -26.66 15.41
N ASN A 365 -4.77 -27.74 14.69
CA ASN A 365 -5.67 -28.77 15.20
C ASN A 365 -5.02 -29.33 16.45
N LEU A 366 -5.50 -28.84 17.57
CA LEU A 366 -4.84 -28.99 18.85
C LEU A 366 -5.35 -30.22 19.61
N HIS A 367 -6.39 -30.85 19.09
CA HIS A 367 -6.88 -32.14 19.56
C HIS A 367 -5.91 -33.24 19.09
N HIS A 368 -5.12 -33.73 20.04
CA HIS A 368 -4.48 -35.02 19.90
C HIS A 368 -5.55 -36.07 20.20
N TYR A 369 -5.91 -36.89 19.21
CA TYR A 369 -6.77 -38.05 19.45
C TYR A 369 -5.93 -39.10 20.16
N ASN A 370 -6.25 -39.40 21.41
CA ASN A 370 -5.68 -40.57 22.05
C ASN A 370 -6.20 -41.83 21.33
N PRO A 371 -5.43 -42.94 21.30
CA PRO A 371 -5.89 -44.21 20.74
C PRO A 371 -7.17 -44.76 21.42
N ASP A 372 -7.54 -44.22 22.57
CA ASP A 372 -8.74 -44.53 23.36
C ASP A 372 -9.93 -43.57 23.08
N GLY A 373 -9.84 -42.71 22.06
CA GLY A 373 -10.93 -41.81 21.66
C GLY A 373 -11.21 -40.61 22.57
N SER A 374 -10.43 -40.43 23.65
CA SER A 374 -10.52 -39.27 24.55
C SER A 374 -9.77 -38.05 23.99
N ILE A 375 -10.36 -36.86 24.19
CA ILE A 375 -9.80 -35.58 23.76
C ILE A 375 -8.89 -35.03 24.89
N ASP A 376 -7.60 -34.82 24.63
CA ASP A 376 -6.68 -34.18 25.60
C ASP A 376 -6.71 -32.64 25.46
N ASP A 377 -7.59 -31.99 26.23
CA ASP A 377 -7.74 -30.52 26.26
C ASP A 377 -6.50 -29.77 26.76
N LEU A 378 -5.54 -30.45 27.43
CA LEU A 378 -4.29 -29.86 27.92
C LEU A 378 -3.11 -30.05 26.96
N ALA A 379 -3.31 -30.65 25.79
CA ALA A 379 -2.23 -30.93 24.84
C ALA A 379 -1.48 -29.66 24.38
N TRP A 380 -2.15 -28.49 24.31
CA TRP A 380 -1.47 -27.23 23.98
C TRP A 380 -0.49 -26.78 25.07
N ALA A 381 -0.90 -26.91 26.34
CA ALA A 381 -0.12 -26.45 27.47
C ALA A 381 1.09 -27.35 27.65
N LYS A 382 0.91 -28.68 27.54
CA LYS A 382 1.99 -29.67 27.52
C LYS A 382 3.00 -29.39 26.40
N ARG A 383 2.54 -28.98 25.21
CA ARG A 383 3.41 -28.61 24.09
C ARG A 383 4.17 -27.30 24.32
N LYS A 384 3.55 -26.30 24.95
CA LYS A 384 4.25 -25.06 25.37
C LYS A 384 5.31 -25.32 26.46
N LEU A 385 5.09 -26.32 27.29
CA LEU A 385 6.02 -26.77 28.34
C LEU A 385 7.10 -27.72 27.80
N GLY A 386 7.10 -28.03 26.49
CA GLY A 386 8.07 -28.96 25.88
C GLY A 386 7.86 -30.43 26.24
N LEU A 387 6.72 -30.79 26.82
CA LEU A 387 6.39 -32.17 27.25
C LEU A 387 5.84 -33.04 26.11
N LEU A 388 5.59 -32.45 24.94
CA LEU A 388 5.12 -33.15 23.73
C LEU A 388 5.98 -32.71 22.53
N PRO A 389 6.24 -33.60 21.57
CA PRO A 389 6.98 -33.25 20.36
C PRO A 389 6.25 -32.13 19.58
N PRO A 390 7.01 -31.26 18.88
CA PRO A 390 6.44 -30.31 17.93
C PRO A 390 5.58 -31.04 16.91
N LEU A 391 4.39 -30.51 16.60
CA LEU A 391 3.59 -31.07 15.50
C LEU A 391 4.34 -30.80 14.19
N GLU A 392 4.63 -31.85 13.43
CA GLU A 392 5.04 -31.69 12.05
C GLU A 392 3.90 -31.02 11.26
N PRO A 393 4.19 -30.02 10.43
CA PRO A 393 3.17 -29.45 9.55
C PRO A 393 2.67 -30.55 8.63
N THR A 394 1.40 -30.95 8.79
CA THR A 394 0.75 -31.85 7.84
C THR A 394 0.53 -31.08 6.54
N ASP A 395 1.50 -31.12 5.63
CA ASP A 395 1.28 -30.80 4.22
C ASP A 395 0.35 -31.88 3.65
N GLN A 396 -0.95 -31.62 3.61
CA GLN A 396 -1.91 -32.48 2.91
C GLN A 396 -1.72 -32.34 1.40
N SER A 397 -0.67 -32.96 0.86
CA SER A 397 -0.50 -33.22 -0.57
C SER A 397 -1.17 -34.56 -0.92
N SER A 398 -2.50 -34.58 -1.00
CA SER A 398 -3.28 -35.55 -1.82
C SER A 398 -4.78 -35.45 -1.53
N SER A 399 -5.48 -34.59 -2.25
CA SER A 399 -6.81 -34.91 -2.81
C SER A 399 -7.22 -33.84 -3.80
N SER A 400 -7.53 -34.28 -5.01
CA SER A 400 -8.00 -33.48 -6.14
C SER A 400 -9.44 -33.03 -5.89
N SER A 401 -9.62 -31.84 -5.28
CA SER A 401 -10.83 -31.01 -5.39
C SER A 401 -10.47 -29.57 -4.96
N PRO A 402 -11.04 -28.50 -5.56
CA PRO A 402 -10.71 -27.12 -5.21
C PRO A 402 -11.50 -26.72 -3.95
N SER A 403 -11.24 -27.34 -2.81
CA SER A 403 -11.87 -26.96 -1.55
C SER A 403 -10.98 -25.98 -0.79
N VAL A 404 -11.39 -24.71 -0.83
CA VAL A 404 -11.17 -23.63 0.15
C VAL A 404 -9.92 -23.78 1.01
N SER A 405 -8.87 -23.04 0.66
CA SER A 405 -7.67 -22.87 1.49
C SER A 405 -8.05 -22.64 2.95
N SER A 406 -7.48 -23.47 3.84
CA SER A 406 -7.66 -23.40 5.28
C SER A 406 -7.61 -21.95 5.79
N LEU A 407 -8.69 -21.48 6.42
CA LEU A 407 -8.83 -20.12 6.95
C LEU A 407 -7.74 -19.78 7.98
N SER A 408 -6.57 -19.35 7.50
CA SER A 408 -5.55 -18.70 8.32
C SER A 408 -6.09 -17.33 8.71
N SER A 409 -6.36 -17.12 10.00
CA SER A 409 -6.76 -15.81 10.50
C SER A 409 -5.52 -14.94 10.60
N GLU A 410 -5.23 -14.23 9.52
CA GLU A 410 -4.21 -13.18 9.50
C GLU A 410 -4.71 -11.96 10.27
N SER A 411 -3.80 -11.33 11.01
CA SER A 411 -4.03 -10.08 11.70
C SER A 411 -2.76 -9.25 11.70
N VAL A 412 -2.91 -7.95 11.79
CA VAL A 412 -1.83 -6.98 11.84
C VAL A 412 -2.08 -6.04 13.02
N ILE A 413 -1.00 -5.68 13.70
CA ILE A 413 -0.99 -4.68 14.76
C ILE A 413 -0.05 -3.57 14.30
N LYS A 414 -0.55 -2.34 14.30
CA LYS A 414 0.27 -1.15 14.09
C LYS A 414 0.30 -0.31 15.34
N LEU A 415 1.49 0.15 15.69
CA LEU A 415 1.74 1.02 16.83
C LEU A 415 2.46 2.27 16.32
N ARG A 416 2.04 3.43 16.79
CA ARG A 416 2.73 4.71 16.59
C ARG A 416 2.92 5.38 17.95
N VAL A 417 4.11 5.90 18.18
CA VAL A 417 4.46 6.70 19.35
C VAL A 417 5.07 8.01 18.88
N ASP A 418 4.52 9.11 19.37
CA ASP A 418 4.99 10.47 19.10
C ASP A 418 5.86 11.00 20.25
N GLN A 419 6.65 12.05 20.01
CA GLN A 419 7.47 12.73 21.02
C GLN A 419 6.64 13.31 22.17
N SER A 420 5.38 13.67 21.90
CA SER A 420 4.39 14.07 22.91
C SER A 420 3.84 12.90 23.75
N LEU A 421 4.41 11.71 23.58
CA LEU A 421 3.97 10.43 24.14
C LEU A 421 2.54 10.03 23.73
N LYS A 422 1.96 10.65 22.70
CA LYS A 422 0.71 10.16 22.11
C LYS A 422 0.95 8.81 21.46
N VAL A 423 0.17 7.82 21.87
CA VAL A 423 0.25 6.45 21.37
C VAL A 423 -0.99 6.16 20.54
N ARG A 424 -0.81 5.64 19.33
CA ARG A 424 -1.91 5.10 18.51
C ARG A 424 -1.67 3.62 18.30
N LEU A 425 -2.70 2.82 18.53
CA LEU A 425 -2.72 1.38 18.31
C LEU A 425 -3.84 1.06 17.33
N LEU A 426 -3.54 0.29 16.30
CA LEU A 426 -4.51 -0.17 15.31
C LEU A 426 -4.35 -1.68 15.15
N TRP A 427 -5.45 -2.41 15.32
CA TRP A 427 -5.54 -3.83 15.05
C TRP A 427 -6.43 -4.04 13.84
N GLU A 428 -5.93 -4.73 12.82
CA GLU A 428 -6.74 -5.13 11.66
C GLU A 428 -6.65 -6.64 11.50
N GLY A 429 -7.77 -7.29 11.24
CA GLY A 429 -7.77 -8.74 11.17
C GLY A 429 -9.04 -9.30 10.56
N ARG A 430 -8.96 -10.56 10.15
CA ARG A 430 -10.10 -11.29 9.60
C ARG A 430 -10.84 -12.06 10.69
N ILE A 431 -12.16 -11.89 10.72
CA ILE A 431 -13.10 -12.66 11.55
C ILE A 431 -14.13 -13.31 10.62
N LYS A 432 -13.95 -14.60 10.32
CA LYS A 432 -14.77 -15.33 9.32
C LYS A 432 -14.73 -14.62 7.95
N ASP A 433 -15.87 -14.14 7.46
CA ASP A 433 -16.02 -13.40 6.21
C ASP A 433 -15.99 -11.87 6.44
N LEU A 434 -15.72 -11.40 7.66
CA LEU A 434 -15.63 -9.98 7.99
C LEU A 434 -14.17 -9.55 8.14
N LEU A 435 -13.87 -8.36 7.63
CA LEU A 435 -12.60 -7.68 7.86
C LEU A 435 -12.84 -6.59 8.90
N VAL A 436 -12.13 -6.65 10.02
CA VAL A 436 -12.34 -5.76 11.16
C VAL A 436 -11.09 -4.94 11.39
N SER A 437 -11.28 -3.63 11.60
CA SER A 437 -10.25 -2.67 11.96
C SER A 437 -10.65 -1.98 13.26
N ALA A 438 -9.94 -2.23 14.35
CA ALA A 438 -10.17 -1.61 15.66
C ALA A 438 -8.99 -0.70 16.01
N GLY A 439 -9.28 0.56 16.35
CA GLY A 439 -8.26 1.57 16.63
C GLY A 439 -8.47 2.21 18.00
N VAL A 440 -7.35 2.55 18.64
CA VAL A 440 -7.27 3.25 19.92
C VAL A 440 -6.20 4.32 19.84
N ALA A 441 -6.50 5.51 20.34
CA ALA A 441 -5.55 6.57 20.56
C ALA A 441 -5.52 6.95 22.05
N LEU A 442 -4.32 7.04 22.60
CA LEU A 442 -4.02 7.40 23.98
C LEU A 442 -3.09 8.61 24.00
N GLY A 443 -3.27 9.51 24.96
CA GLY A 443 -2.38 10.64 25.11
C GLY A 443 -2.51 11.32 26.47
N PRO A 444 -1.56 12.22 26.80
CA PRO A 444 -1.67 13.05 27.99
C PRO A 444 -2.91 13.94 27.89
N THR A 445 -3.77 13.91 28.89
CA THR A 445 -4.94 14.79 28.96
C THR A 445 -4.50 16.19 29.38
N THR A 446 -4.75 17.20 28.56
CA THR A 446 -4.70 18.59 29.03
C THR A 446 -5.93 18.87 29.88
N PRO A 447 -5.82 19.65 30.98
CA PRO A 447 -6.91 19.86 31.94
C PRO A 447 -8.10 20.71 31.44
N HIS A 448 -8.35 20.79 30.13
CA HIS A 448 -9.38 21.67 29.55
C HIS A 448 -10.55 20.96 28.86
N SER A 449 -10.70 19.65 29.01
CA SER A 449 -11.92 18.93 28.63
C SER A 449 -12.76 18.65 29.88
N PRO A 450 -13.98 19.22 30.03
CA PRO A 450 -14.84 18.92 31.17
C PRO A 450 -15.44 17.53 30.95
N SER A 451 -14.72 16.49 31.31
CA SER A 451 -15.34 15.20 31.62
C SER A 451 -15.89 15.28 33.03
N ILE A 452 -17.19 15.04 33.17
CA ILE A 452 -17.90 15.00 34.45
C ILE A 452 -17.32 13.81 35.24
N SER A 453 -16.35 14.09 36.10
CA SER A 453 -15.94 13.16 37.15
C SER A 453 -15.72 13.95 38.44
N CYS A 454 -16.71 13.86 39.32
CA CYS A 454 -16.67 14.35 40.68
C CYS A 454 -15.86 13.37 41.55
N SER A 455 -14.59 13.68 41.79
CA SER A 455 -13.86 13.25 43.00
C SER A 455 -12.54 14.00 43.09
N GLY A 456 -12.36 14.79 44.16
CA GLY A 456 -11.12 15.49 44.43
C GLY A 456 -9.96 14.54 44.71
N GLY A 457 -8.80 14.82 44.10
CA GLY A 457 -7.56 14.12 44.39
C GLY A 457 -6.47 14.41 43.35
N SER A 458 -5.41 15.10 43.79
CA SER A 458 -4.05 15.19 43.21
C SER A 458 -3.89 15.43 41.70
N SER A 459 -3.19 16.53 41.36
CA SER A 459 -2.69 16.88 40.03
C SER A 459 -1.66 15.87 39.50
N SER A 460 -2.11 14.66 39.16
CA SER A 460 -1.36 13.74 38.31
C SER A 460 -1.68 14.06 36.85
N LYS A 461 -0.65 14.14 35.99
CA LYS A 461 -0.85 14.21 34.54
C LYS A 461 -1.56 12.91 34.11
N GLY A 462 -2.88 12.98 33.98
CA GLY A 462 -3.70 11.85 33.56
C GLY A 462 -3.34 11.41 32.14
N TYR A 463 -3.30 10.09 31.92
CA TYR A 463 -3.32 9.49 30.59
C TYR A 463 -4.76 9.11 30.28
N GLY A 464 -5.28 9.61 29.16
CA GLY A 464 -6.67 9.42 28.79
C GLY A 464 -6.82 8.82 27.39
N TRP A 465 -7.98 8.20 27.17
CA TRP A 465 -8.43 7.78 25.85
C TRP A 465 -8.78 9.02 25.04
N THR A 466 -8.06 9.25 23.93
CA THR A 466 -8.33 10.36 23.02
C THR A 466 -9.25 9.95 21.87
N GLY A 467 -9.31 8.65 21.55
CA GLY A 467 -10.26 8.10 20.57
C GLY A 467 -10.28 6.57 20.57
N MET A 468 -11.44 5.99 20.29
CA MET A 468 -11.62 4.54 20.11
C MET A 468 -12.70 4.28 19.07
N GLY A 469 -12.45 3.41 18.10
CA GLY A 469 -13.43 3.07 17.08
C GLY A 469 -13.20 1.72 16.43
N VAL A 470 -14.20 1.27 15.69
CA VAL A 470 -14.22 -0.02 15.01
C VAL A 470 -14.83 0.17 13.63
N SER A 471 -14.14 -0.29 12.60
CA SER A 471 -14.67 -0.39 11.24
C SER A 471 -14.80 -1.85 10.85
N VAL A 472 -15.95 -2.22 10.29
CA VAL A 472 -16.23 -3.56 9.78
C VAL A 472 -16.47 -3.47 8.29
N LEU A 473 -15.75 -4.27 7.51
CA LEU A 473 -15.88 -4.36 6.07
C LEU A 473 -16.35 -5.77 5.68
N TYR A 474 -17.37 -5.81 4.86
CA TYR A 474 -17.89 -7.01 4.21
C TYR A 474 -17.92 -6.79 2.70
N SER A 475 -17.44 -7.79 1.96
CA SER A 475 -17.42 -7.75 0.51
C SER A 475 -17.81 -9.11 -0.07
N SER A 476 -18.76 -9.10 -1.00
CA SER A 476 -19.26 -10.30 -1.70
C SER A 476 -18.60 -10.45 -3.06
#